data_AF-A0A7Y6QJ87-F1
#
_entry.id   AF-A0A7Y6QJ87-F1
#
_cell.length_a   1.000
_cell.length_b   1.000
_cell.length_c   1.000
_cell.angle_alpha   90.00
_cell.angle_beta   90.00
_cell.angle_gamma   90.00
#
_symmetry.space_group_name_H-M   'P 1'
#
loop_
_entity.id
_entity.type
_entity.pdbx_description
1 polymer ?
#
loop_
_entity_poly.entity_id
_entity_poly.type
_entity_poly.pdbx_seq_one_letter_code
_entity_poly.pdbx_strand_id
1 'polypeptide(L)'
;MNYLAHIYLARHSDDAMVGALLGDFVKINAQAMYPAEVVREIQLHRYIDSYTDSHPIVRSAVQLFGEGRRRYAGIVLDVFYDHLLSRRWAEYSNAPKEELIQRFYQAVAQYEPLLPERLRAILPHMVAQDWLGSYEDLTSVELAVQRISQRLSRNGHLMREGLLDVREHYDVLAAGFDQFFPQLIRFAEQKRGTILSHMPEVHGIRPANPAFAEAASRLELPKLPN
;
A
#
# COMPACT_ATOMS: atom_id res chain seq x y z
N MET A 1 -5.14 5.50 -1.30
CA MET A 1 -4.82 4.32 -2.15
C MET A 1 -4.57 3.12 -1.25
N ASN A 2 -4.66 1.88 -1.74
CA ASN A 2 -4.39 0.69 -0.93
C ASN A 2 -2.97 0.14 -1.17
N TYR A 3 -2.65 -1.03 -0.61
CA TYR A 3 -1.29 -1.56 -0.47
C TYR A 3 -0.52 -1.67 -1.80
N LEU A 4 -1.13 -2.20 -2.87
CA LEU A 4 -0.41 -2.46 -4.13
C LEU A 4 0.07 -1.15 -4.75
N ALA A 5 -0.75 -0.11 -4.78
CA ALA A 5 -0.35 1.18 -5.30
C ALA A 5 0.75 1.84 -4.46
N HIS A 6 0.67 1.78 -3.13
CA HIS A 6 1.73 2.29 -2.25
C HIS A 6 3.06 1.56 -2.50
N ILE A 7 3.03 0.24 -2.59
CA ILE A 7 4.22 -0.59 -2.90
C ILE A 7 4.76 -0.26 -4.30
N TYR A 8 3.89 -0.13 -5.29
CA TYR A 8 4.26 0.25 -6.65
C TYR A 8 4.95 1.62 -6.69
N LEU A 9 4.42 2.63 -5.99
CA LEU A 9 5.03 3.95 -5.94
C LEU A 9 6.41 3.93 -5.25
N ALA A 10 6.64 2.97 -4.36
CA ALA A 10 7.87 2.79 -3.60
C ALA A 10 8.85 1.75 -4.18
N ARG A 11 8.60 1.21 -5.38
CA ARG A 11 9.35 0.10 -6.02
C ARG A 11 10.86 0.29 -6.26
N HIS A 12 11.41 1.47 -5.95
CA HIS A 12 12.81 1.81 -6.18
C HIS A 12 13.77 1.13 -5.19
N SER A 13 13.32 0.75 -3.99
CA SER A 13 14.11 -0.03 -3.03
C SER A 13 13.24 -0.94 -2.16
N ASP A 14 13.84 -1.92 -1.51
CA ASP A 14 13.15 -2.87 -0.64
C ASP A 14 12.66 -2.18 0.64
N ASP A 15 13.54 -1.37 1.25
CA ASP A 15 13.22 -0.52 2.41
C ASP A 15 12.05 0.42 2.10
N ALA A 16 12.02 0.98 0.88
CA ALA A 16 10.95 1.87 0.48
C ALA A 16 9.60 1.17 0.41
N MET A 17 9.53 -0.01 -0.23
CA MET A 17 8.29 -0.78 -0.29
C MET A 17 7.79 -1.20 1.10
N VAL A 18 8.71 -1.59 2.00
CA VAL A 18 8.38 -1.92 3.38
C VAL A 18 7.85 -0.69 4.12
N GLY A 19 8.49 0.47 3.96
CA GLY A 19 8.03 1.74 4.54
C GLY A 19 6.64 2.15 4.03
N ALA A 20 6.38 1.96 2.74
CA ALA A 20 5.09 2.26 2.13
C ALA A 20 3.95 1.40 2.72
N LEU A 21 4.20 0.11 2.97
CA LEU A 21 3.24 -0.75 3.68
C LEU A 21 3.08 -0.32 5.15
N LEU A 22 4.19 -0.03 5.84
CA LEU A 22 4.18 0.36 7.26
C LEU A 22 3.44 1.67 7.53
N GLY A 23 3.19 2.50 6.51
CA GLY A 23 2.39 3.72 6.59
C GLY A 23 1.04 3.54 7.29
N ASP A 24 0.37 2.41 7.05
CA ASP A 24 -0.92 2.05 7.64
C ASP A 24 -0.83 1.51 9.08
N PHE A 25 0.36 1.10 9.52
CA PHE A 25 0.56 0.36 10.77
C PHE A 25 1.37 1.14 11.81
N VAL A 26 2.19 2.10 11.39
CA VAL A 26 3.15 2.80 12.26
C VAL A 26 2.69 4.23 12.58
N LYS A 27 2.55 4.52 13.88
CA LYS A 27 2.30 5.87 14.40
C LYS A 27 3.55 6.75 14.26
N ILE A 28 3.38 8.08 14.18
CA ILE A 28 4.48 9.05 14.00
C ILE A 28 5.61 8.84 15.00
N ASN A 29 5.24 8.62 16.26
CA ASN A 29 6.17 8.53 17.38
C ASN A 29 6.98 7.21 17.43
N ALA A 30 6.65 6.23 16.60
CA ALA A 30 7.36 4.95 16.55
C ALA A 30 8.35 4.87 15.37
N GLN A 31 8.60 5.97 14.65
CA GLN A 31 9.43 5.96 13.45
C GLN A 31 10.93 5.85 13.73
N ALA A 32 11.40 6.26 14.92
CA ALA A 32 12.83 6.32 15.26
C ALA A 32 13.54 4.95 15.28
N MET A 33 12.79 3.83 15.28
CA MET A 33 13.35 2.47 15.27
C MET A 33 13.61 1.91 13.86
N TYR A 34 13.21 2.64 12.81
CA TYR A 34 13.31 2.18 11.42
C TYR A 34 14.46 2.89 10.67
N PRO A 35 15.02 2.26 9.62
CA PRO A 35 15.94 2.92 8.70
C PRO A 35 15.36 4.21 8.11
N ALA A 36 16.22 5.16 7.78
CA ALA A 36 15.79 6.48 7.30
C ALA A 36 14.88 6.39 6.06
N GLU A 37 15.15 5.47 5.14
CA GLU A 37 14.33 5.26 3.95
C GLU A 37 12.91 4.77 4.29
N VAL A 38 12.80 3.78 5.18
CA VAL A 38 11.52 3.28 5.69
C VAL A 38 10.72 4.42 6.32
N VAL A 39 11.36 5.27 7.14
CA VAL A 39 10.71 6.43 7.77
C VAL A 39 10.18 7.42 6.72
N ARG A 40 10.97 7.71 5.68
CA ARG A 40 10.55 8.60 4.59
C ARG A 40 9.32 8.07 3.87
N GLU A 41 9.27 6.77 3.57
CA GLU A 41 8.14 6.18 2.85
C GLU A 41 6.89 6.02 3.75
N ILE A 42 7.05 5.81 5.05
CA ILE A 42 5.94 5.93 6.02
C ILE A 42 5.35 7.36 5.99
N GLN A 43 6.17 8.38 5.85
CA GLN A 43 5.69 9.76 5.72
C GLN A 43 5.06 10.02 4.35
N LEU A 44 5.69 9.53 3.27
CA LEU A 44 5.20 9.70 1.91
C LEU A 44 3.83 9.06 1.70
N HIS A 45 3.59 7.88 2.28
CA HIS A 45 2.29 7.20 2.29
C HIS A 45 1.15 8.15 2.68
N ARG A 46 1.33 8.94 3.74
CA ARG A 46 0.30 9.87 4.23
C ARG A 46 0.08 11.07 3.33
N TYR A 47 1.15 11.54 2.67
CA TYR A 47 1.02 12.57 1.65
C TYR A 47 0.28 12.03 0.43
N ILE A 48 0.55 10.77 0.03
CA ILE A 48 -0.17 10.08 -1.04
C ILE A 48 -1.66 9.97 -0.69
N ASP A 49 -2.00 9.54 0.53
CA ASP A 49 -3.41 9.42 0.94
C ASP A 49 -4.08 10.79 1.01
N SER A 50 -3.44 11.78 1.62
CA SER A 50 -3.98 13.14 1.68
C SER A 50 -4.18 13.75 0.28
N TYR A 51 -3.25 13.51 -0.65
CA TYR A 51 -3.39 13.93 -2.04
C TYR A 51 -4.55 13.20 -2.72
N THR A 52 -4.65 11.89 -2.53
CA THR A 52 -5.73 11.04 -3.09
C THR A 52 -7.10 11.51 -2.60
N ASP A 53 -7.29 11.65 -1.28
CA ASP A 53 -8.56 12.01 -0.66
C ASP A 53 -9.03 13.42 -1.02
N SER A 54 -8.08 14.33 -1.26
CA SER A 54 -8.37 15.72 -1.63
C SER A 54 -8.50 15.92 -3.15
N HIS A 55 -8.09 14.96 -3.96
CA HIS A 55 -8.05 15.10 -5.41
C HIS A 55 -9.46 15.27 -6.00
N PRO A 56 -9.70 16.26 -6.89
CA PRO A 56 -11.04 16.52 -7.44
C PRO A 56 -11.71 15.30 -8.07
N ILE A 57 -10.95 14.49 -8.83
CA ILE A 57 -11.46 13.27 -9.46
C ILE A 57 -11.93 12.24 -8.43
N VAL A 58 -11.16 12.04 -7.35
CA VAL A 58 -11.49 11.07 -6.29
C VAL A 58 -12.68 11.57 -5.48
N ARG A 59 -12.75 12.89 -5.19
CA ARG A 59 -13.90 13.49 -4.52
C ARG A 59 -15.18 13.35 -5.34
N SER A 60 -15.11 13.50 -6.67
CA SER A 60 -16.24 13.25 -7.56
C SER A 60 -16.64 11.77 -7.58
N ALA A 61 -15.67 10.85 -7.61
CA ALA A 61 -15.93 9.41 -7.49
C ALA A 61 -16.67 9.05 -6.19
N VAL A 62 -16.29 9.65 -5.06
CA VAL A 62 -16.98 9.49 -3.77
C VAL A 62 -18.45 9.96 -3.84
N GLN A 63 -18.78 10.97 -4.65
CA GLN A 63 -20.17 11.44 -4.78
C GLN A 63 -21.09 10.44 -5.50
N LEU A 64 -20.53 9.52 -6.29
CA LEU A 64 -21.30 8.48 -6.97
C LEU A 64 -21.88 7.45 -6.00
N PHE A 65 -21.32 7.32 -4.81
CA PHE A 65 -21.82 6.41 -3.79
C PHE A 65 -23.10 6.96 -3.16
N GLY A 66 -24.09 6.07 -2.97
CA GLY A 66 -25.36 6.41 -2.34
C GLY A 66 -25.26 6.92 -0.90
N GLU A 67 -26.38 7.47 -0.41
CA GLU A 67 -26.48 7.97 0.97
C GLU A 67 -26.15 6.87 2.00
N GLY A 68 -25.45 7.23 3.08
CA GLY A 68 -24.92 6.28 4.06
C GLY A 68 -23.66 5.53 3.60
N ARG A 69 -23.56 5.14 2.32
CA ARG A 69 -22.39 4.45 1.75
C ARG A 69 -21.22 5.38 1.46
N ARG A 70 -21.49 6.66 1.15
CA ARG A 70 -20.48 7.70 0.88
C ARG A 70 -19.39 7.83 1.95
N ARG A 71 -19.71 7.56 3.22
CA ARG A 71 -18.74 7.54 4.33
C ARG A 71 -17.62 6.50 4.13
N TYR A 72 -17.92 5.40 3.45
CA TYR A 72 -17.01 4.27 3.23
C TYR A 72 -16.42 4.25 1.82
N ALA A 73 -16.89 5.15 0.94
CA ALA A 73 -16.52 5.20 -0.46
C ALA A 73 -15.00 5.29 -0.66
N GLY A 74 -14.29 6.11 0.13
CA GLY A 74 -12.83 6.22 0.02
C GLY A 74 -12.13 4.87 0.17
N ILE A 75 -12.48 4.10 1.22
CA ILE A 75 -11.87 2.79 1.47
C ILE A 75 -12.22 1.80 0.35
N VAL A 76 -13.46 1.80 -0.14
CA VAL A 76 -13.88 0.94 -1.25
C VAL A 76 -13.14 1.31 -2.53
N LEU A 77 -13.00 2.61 -2.82
CA LEU A 77 -12.26 3.13 -3.97
C LEU A 77 -10.77 2.81 -3.88
N ASP A 78 -10.16 2.83 -2.71
CA ASP A 78 -8.75 2.47 -2.53
C ASP A 78 -8.47 1.02 -2.95
N VAL A 79 -9.32 0.07 -2.54
CA VAL A 79 -9.22 -1.33 -2.95
C VAL A 79 -9.53 -1.48 -4.45
N PHE A 80 -10.54 -0.75 -4.94
CA PHE A 80 -10.92 -0.79 -6.36
C PHE A 80 -9.82 -0.23 -7.29
N TYR A 81 -9.13 0.83 -6.87
CA TYR A 81 -8.03 1.41 -7.64
C TYR A 81 -6.80 0.51 -7.67
N ASP A 82 -6.52 -0.24 -6.60
CA ASP A 82 -5.51 -1.31 -6.63
C ASP A 82 -5.90 -2.43 -7.61
N HIS A 83 -7.20 -2.75 -7.74
CA HIS A 83 -7.68 -3.66 -8.78
C HIS A 83 -7.44 -3.12 -10.20
N LEU A 84 -7.76 -1.85 -10.45
CA LEU A 84 -7.49 -1.23 -11.75
C LEU A 84 -5.99 -1.19 -12.07
N LEU A 85 -5.14 -0.86 -11.08
CA LEU A 85 -3.69 -0.94 -11.22
C LEU A 85 -3.22 -2.35 -11.57
N SER A 86 -3.74 -3.37 -10.87
CA SER A 86 -3.40 -4.78 -11.12
C SER A 86 -3.81 -5.22 -12.53
N ARG A 87 -5.00 -4.82 -12.99
CA ARG A 87 -5.53 -5.11 -14.33
C ARG A 87 -4.77 -4.41 -15.45
N ARG A 88 -4.33 -3.19 -15.21
CA ARG A 88 -3.66 -2.32 -16.19
C ARG A 88 -2.15 -2.26 -15.98
N TRP A 89 -1.58 -3.26 -15.32
CA TRP A 89 -0.18 -3.24 -14.89
C TRP A 89 0.80 -2.90 -16.02
N ALA A 90 0.59 -3.48 -17.20
CA ALA A 90 1.44 -3.28 -18.38
C ALA A 90 1.44 -1.83 -18.91
N GLU A 91 0.47 -1.00 -18.55
CA GLU A 91 0.44 0.42 -18.91
C GLU A 91 1.36 1.26 -18.01
N TYR A 92 1.68 0.75 -16.80
CA TYR A 92 2.42 1.48 -15.78
C TYR A 92 3.82 0.92 -15.54
N SER A 93 4.04 -0.37 -15.80
CA SER A 93 5.31 -1.06 -15.57
C SER A 93 5.70 -1.96 -16.73
N ASN A 94 6.96 -1.89 -17.13
CA ASN A 94 7.55 -2.83 -18.08
C ASN A 94 7.94 -4.17 -17.42
N ALA A 95 8.11 -4.19 -16.10
CA ALA A 95 8.42 -5.40 -15.34
C ALA A 95 7.12 -6.13 -14.94
N PRO A 96 7.09 -7.48 -14.93
CA PRO A 96 5.95 -8.26 -14.47
C PRO A 96 5.50 -7.87 -13.04
N LYS A 97 4.19 -7.94 -12.80
CA LYS A 97 3.59 -7.61 -11.51
C LYS A 97 4.08 -8.55 -10.40
N GLU A 98 4.19 -9.82 -10.76
CA GLU A 98 4.59 -10.92 -9.90
C GLU A 98 6.01 -10.72 -9.38
N GLU A 99 6.91 -10.15 -10.18
CA GLU A 99 8.28 -9.84 -9.74
C GLU A 99 8.29 -8.81 -8.63
N LEU A 100 7.50 -7.74 -8.74
CA LEU A 100 7.39 -6.73 -7.68
C LEU A 100 6.81 -7.34 -6.39
N ILE A 101 5.74 -8.12 -6.53
CA ILE A 101 5.05 -8.72 -5.39
C ILE A 101 5.98 -9.69 -4.66
N GLN A 102 6.69 -10.56 -5.38
CA GLN A 102 7.63 -11.51 -4.78
C GLN A 102 8.80 -10.78 -4.11
N ARG A 103 9.36 -9.76 -4.76
CA ARG A 103 10.41 -8.91 -4.17
C ARG A 103 9.93 -8.24 -2.88
N PHE A 104 8.70 -7.72 -2.87
CA PHE A 104 8.11 -7.13 -1.69
C PHE A 104 7.90 -8.16 -0.56
N TYR A 105 7.35 -9.34 -0.85
CA TYR A 105 7.16 -10.37 0.18
C TYR A 105 8.49 -10.84 0.80
N GLN A 106 9.55 -10.93 0.01
CA GLN A 106 10.90 -11.20 0.50
C GLN A 106 11.41 -10.06 1.39
N ALA A 107 11.27 -8.81 0.94
CA ALA A 107 11.69 -7.64 1.68
C ALA A 107 10.99 -7.54 3.04
N VAL A 108 9.65 -7.60 3.08
CA VAL A 108 8.89 -7.45 4.33
C VAL A 108 9.15 -8.59 5.32
N ALA A 109 9.45 -9.80 4.84
CA ALA A 109 9.83 -10.92 5.71
C ALA A 109 11.14 -10.66 6.48
N GLN A 110 12.10 -9.94 5.88
CA GLN A 110 13.34 -9.54 6.56
C GLN A 110 13.09 -8.56 7.71
N TYR A 111 11.95 -7.85 7.69
CA TYR A 111 11.56 -6.89 8.71
C TYR A 111 10.68 -7.50 9.82
N GLU A 112 10.34 -8.80 9.77
CA GLU A 112 9.41 -9.47 10.69
C GLU A 112 9.60 -9.09 12.18
N PRO A 113 10.83 -9.04 12.72
CA PRO A 113 11.06 -8.72 14.14
C PRO A 113 10.67 -7.29 14.52
N LEU A 114 10.60 -6.40 13.54
CA LEU A 114 10.28 -4.97 13.69
C LEU A 114 8.85 -4.63 13.27
N LEU A 115 8.14 -5.56 12.62
CA LEU A 115 6.77 -5.31 12.20
C LEU A 115 5.86 -5.10 13.42
N PRO A 116 4.94 -4.13 13.35
CA PRO A 116 3.86 -4.01 14.33
C PRO A 116 3.07 -5.31 14.45
N GLU A 117 2.63 -5.66 15.66
CA GLU A 117 1.95 -6.94 15.97
C GLU A 117 0.82 -7.26 14.99
N ARG A 118 -0.01 -6.28 14.65
CA ARG A 118 -1.11 -6.44 13.70
C ARG A 118 -0.62 -6.82 12.31
N LEU A 119 0.47 -6.23 11.82
CA LEU A 119 1.03 -6.56 10.52
C LEU A 119 1.68 -7.94 10.55
N ARG A 120 2.46 -8.24 11.60
CA ARG A 120 3.05 -9.57 11.82
C ARG A 120 2.00 -10.68 11.81
N ALA A 121 0.84 -10.45 12.42
CA ALA A 121 -0.25 -11.42 12.47
C ALA A 121 -0.92 -11.68 11.11
N ILE A 122 -1.00 -10.67 10.23
CA ILE A 122 -1.66 -10.83 8.92
C ILE A 122 -0.70 -11.22 7.79
N LEU A 123 0.60 -10.94 7.95
CA LEU A 123 1.60 -11.12 6.89
C LEU A 123 1.64 -12.58 6.36
N PRO A 124 1.66 -13.64 7.21
CA PRO A 124 1.64 -15.01 6.70
C PRO A 124 0.43 -15.31 5.80
N HIS A 125 -0.74 -14.76 6.13
CA HIS A 125 -1.95 -14.93 5.32
C HIS A 125 -1.91 -14.11 4.03
N MET A 126 -1.35 -12.90 4.09
CA MET A 126 -1.16 -12.04 2.92
C MET A 126 -0.28 -12.73 1.88
N VAL A 127 0.83 -13.34 2.32
CA VAL A 127 1.78 -14.06 1.46
C VAL A 127 1.16 -15.36 0.96
N ALA A 128 0.60 -16.19 1.84
CA ALA A 128 0.08 -17.51 1.48
C ALA A 128 -1.13 -17.47 0.52
N GLN A 129 -1.92 -16.39 0.56
CA GLN A 129 -3.08 -16.19 -0.32
C GLN A 129 -2.83 -15.17 -1.43
N ASP A 130 -1.58 -14.72 -1.59
CA ASP A 130 -1.15 -13.67 -2.51
C ASP A 130 -2.16 -12.52 -2.67
N TRP A 131 -2.42 -11.79 -1.58
CA TRP A 131 -3.44 -10.74 -1.60
C TRP A 131 -3.16 -9.68 -2.67
N LEU A 132 -1.89 -9.31 -2.87
CA LEU A 132 -1.51 -8.28 -3.84
C LEU A 132 -1.72 -8.76 -5.28
N GLY A 133 -1.39 -10.02 -5.59
CA GLY A 133 -1.61 -10.59 -6.92
C GLY A 133 -3.09 -10.85 -7.21
N SER A 134 -3.86 -11.16 -6.17
CA SER A 134 -5.28 -11.48 -6.28
C SER A 134 -6.16 -10.33 -6.76
N TYR A 135 -5.70 -9.08 -6.64
CA TYR A 135 -6.47 -7.89 -7.01
C TYR A 135 -6.82 -7.81 -8.50
N GLU A 136 -6.30 -8.69 -9.36
CA GLU A 136 -6.78 -8.77 -10.74
C GLU A 136 -8.26 -9.19 -10.84
N ASP A 137 -8.74 -10.02 -9.90
CA ASP A 137 -10.14 -10.44 -9.85
C ASP A 137 -10.96 -9.47 -8.98
N LEU A 138 -12.10 -9.02 -9.51
CA LEU A 138 -13.04 -8.19 -8.74
C LEU A 138 -13.58 -8.96 -7.52
N THR A 139 -13.66 -10.29 -7.59
CA THR A 139 -14.00 -11.15 -6.44
C THR A 139 -13.04 -10.95 -5.27
N SER A 140 -11.75 -10.73 -5.55
CA SER A 140 -10.75 -10.46 -4.51
C SER A 140 -10.94 -9.08 -3.88
N VAL A 141 -11.42 -8.09 -4.65
CA VAL A 141 -11.84 -6.78 -4.12
C VAL A 141 -13.00 -6.96 -3.15
N GLU A 142 -13.99 -7.79 -3.50
CA GLU A 142 -15.13 -8.07 -2.63
C GLU A 142 -14.70 -8.73 -1.32
N LEU A 143 -13.81 -9.72 -1.40
CA LEU A 143 -13.24 -10.40 -0.23
C LEU A 143 -12.42 -9.43 0.65
N ALA A 144 -11.61 -8.56 0.05
CA ALA A 144 -10.85 -7.55 0.77
C ALA A 144 -11.78 -6.56 1.49
N VAL A 145 -12.78 -6.02 0.80
CA VAL A 145 -13.81 -5.15 1.38
C VAL A 145 -14.58 -5.86 2.50
N GLN A 146 -14.93 -7.13 2.32
CA GLN A 146 -15.58 -7.93 3.37
C GLN A 146 -14.70 -8.04 4.62
N ARG A 147 -13.43 -8.42 4.47
CA ARG A 147 -12.46 -8.53 5.58
C ARG A 147 -12.25 -7.19 6.28
N ILE A 148 -12.16 -6.08 5.55
CA ILE A 148 -12.02 -4.75 6.13
C ILE A 148 -13.30 -4.38 6.89
N SER A 149 -14.47 -4.65 6.32
CA SER A 149 -15.77 -4.33 6.95
C SER A 149 -15.99 -5.04 8.29
N GLN A 150 -15.39 -6.21 8.50
CA GLN A 150 -15.47 -6.96 9.76
C GLN A 150 -14.75 -6.25 10.92
N ARG A 151 -13.82 -5.32 10.62
CA ARG A 151 -13.10 -4.52 11.62
C ARG A 151 -13.94 -3.33 12.11
N LEU A 152 -15.03 -3.01 11.43
CA LEU A 152 -15.92 -1.91 11.81
C LEU A 152 -16.88 -2.37 12.90
N SER A 153 -16.93 -1.62 14.00
CA SER A 153 -17.82 -1.93 15.13
C SER A 153 -19.31 -1.79 14.79
N ARG A 154 -19.65 -1.00 13.76
CA ARG A 154 -21.02 -0.77 13.27
C ARG A 154 -21.01 -0.51 11.76
N ASN A 155 -22.15 -0.74 11.12
CA ASN A 155 -22.43 -0.36 9.72
C ASN A 155 -21.49 -0.94 8.66
N GLY A 156 -20.78 -2.05 8.96
CA GLY A 156 -19.93 -2.71 7.96
C GLY A 156 -20.68 -3.21 6.72
N HIS A 157 -21.99 -3.42 6.80
CA HIS A 157 -22.82 -3.75 5.63
C HIS A 157 -22.84 -2.61 4.61
N LEU A 158 -22.90 -1.34 5.04
CA LEU A 158 -22.88 -0.18 4.12
C LEU A 158 -21.59 -0.10 3.31
N MET A 159 -20.46 -0.49 3.90
CA MET A 159 -19.19 -0.58 3.18
C MET A 159 -19.23 -1.69 2.11
N ARG A 160 -19.80 -2.86 2.43
CA ARG A 160 -19.96 -3.96 1.47
C ARG A 160 -20.93 -3.60 0.35
N GLU A 161 -22.03 -2.94 0.68
CA GLU A 161 -22.99 -2.43 -0.30
C GLU A 161 -22.39 -1.36 -1.22
N GLY A 162 -21.32 -0.67 -0.79
CA GLY A 162 -20.58 0.25 -1.67
C GLY A 162 -20.00 -0.41 -2.92
N LEU A 163 -19.83 -1.74 -2.92
CA LEU A 163 -19.45 -2.49 -4.13
C LEU A 163 -20.55 -2.48 -5.20
N LEU A 164 -21.82 -2.25 -4.83
CA LEU A 164 -22.89 -2.04 -5.80
C LEU A 164 -22.67 -0.75 -6.58
N ASP A 165 -22.30 0.35 -5.89
CA ASP A 165 -21.98 1.63 -6.55
C ASP A 165 -20.77 1.49 -7.48
N VAL A 166 -19.75 0.72 -7.07
CA VAL A 166 -18.58 0.42 -7.92
C VAL A 166 -18.99 -0.30 -9.19
N ARG A 167 -19.87 -1.31 -9.10
CA ARG A 167 -20.34 -2.04 -10.29
C ARG A 167 -21.22 -1.16 -11.18
N GLU A 168 -22.09 -0.35 -10.58
CA GLU A 168 -22.97 0.57 -11.30
C GLU A 168 -22.19 1.65 -12.06
N HIS A 169 -21.11 2.14 -11.47
CA HIS A 169 -20.33 3.26 -12.00
C HIS A 169 -18.93 2.86 -12.48
N TYR A 170 -18.71 1.58 -12.78
CA TYR A 170 -17.38 1.02 -13.06
C TYR A 170 -16.60 1.85 -14.10
N ASP A 171 -17.23 2.13 -15.26
CA ASP A 171 -16.56 2.84 -16.36
C ASP A 171 -16.18 4.28 -15.99
N VAL A 172 -17.05 4.98 -15.27
CA VAL A 172 -16.79 6.36 -14.81
C VAL A 172 -15.65 6.38 -13.80
N LEU A 173 -15.65 5.44 -12.85
CA LEU A 173 -14.60 5.29 -11.86
C LEU A 173 -13.26 4.90 -12.50
N ALA A 174 -13.29 3.99 -13.47
CA ALA A 174 -12.10 3.53 -14.20
C ALA A 174 -11.49 4.63 -15.06
N ALA A 175 -12.32 5.41 -15.77
CA ALA A 175 -11.85 6.59 -16.52
C ALA A 175 -11.28 7.68 -15.59
N GLY A 176 -11.86 7.83 -14.39
CA GLY A 176 -11.31 8.69 -13.35
C GLY A 176 -9.93 8.23 -12.88
N PHE A 177 -9.76 6.93 -12.65
CA PHE A 177 -8.46 6.34 -12.30
C PHE A 177 -7.40 6.59 -13.38
N ASP A 178 -7.72 6.42 -14.66
CA ASP A 178 -6.78 6.64 -15.77
C ASP A 178 -6.28 8.08 -15.84
N GLN A 179 -7.10 9.04 -15.44
CA GLN A 179 -6.69 10.43 -15.35
C GLN A 179 -5.91 10.73 -14.05
N PHE A 180 -6.31 10.10 -12.95
CA PHE A 180 -5.78 10.37 -11.62
C PHE A 180 -4.42 9.72 -11.36
N PHE A 181 -4.27 8.42 -11.65
CA PHE A 181 -3.11 7.65 -11.24
C PHE A 181 -1.77 8.16 -11.82
N PRO A 182 -1.69 8.59 -13.10
CA PRO A 182 -0.49 9.27 -13.61
C PRO A 182 -0.15 10.57 -12.87
N GLN A 183 -1.14 11.30 -12.37
CA GLN A 183 -0.91 12.49 -11.55
C GLN A 183 -0.36 12.11 -10.17
N LEU A 184 -0.88 11.02 -9.59
CA LEU A 184 -0.40 10.50 -8.32
C LEU A 184 1.06 10.03 -8.40
N ILE A 185 1.46 9.34 -9.48
CA ILE A 185 2.86 8.95 -9.72
C ILE A 185 3.77 10.17 -9.68
N ARG A 186 3.45 11.21 -10.46
CA ARG A 186 4.24 12.45 -10.49
C ARG A 186 4.28 13.14 -9.13
N PHE A 187 3.15 13.20 -8.42
CA PHE A 187 3.09 13.76 -7.08
C PHE A 187 4.01 13.01 -6.11
N ALA A 188 3.97 11.68 -6.10
CA ALA A 188 4.79 10.86 -5.23
C ALA A 188 6.30 11.06 -5.50
N GLU A 189 6.70 11.10 -6.77
CA GLU A 189 8.09 11.38 -7.17
C GLU A 189 8.58 12.76 -6.72
N GLN A 190 7.79 13.81 -6.99
CA GLN A 190 8.11 15.18 -6.58
C GLN A 190 8.16 15.32 -5.05
N LYS A 191 7.20 14.72 -4.35
CA LYS A 191 7.12 14.80 -2.89
C LYS A 191 8.25 14.04 -2.23
N ARG A 192 8.64 12.87 -2.76
CA ARG A 192 9.85 12.15 -2.31
C ARG A 192 11.10 13.01 -2.45
N GLY A 193 11.31 13.67 -3.59
CA GLY A 193 12.43 14.59 -3.80
C GLY A 193 12.44 15.77 -2.81
N THR A 194 11.26 16.29 -2.46
CA THR A 194 11.13 17.34 -1.46
C THR A 194 11.49 16.85 -0.05
N ILE A 195 11.01 15.66 0.34
CA ILE A 195 11.35 15.04 1.64
C ILE A 195 12.87 14.82 1.74
N LEU A 196 13.50 14.34 0.66
CA LEU A 196 14.96 14.17 0.59
C LEU A 196 15.72 15.48 0.80
N SER A 197 15.18 16.60 0.32
CA SER A 197 15.84 17.92 0.41
C SER A 197 15.71 18.59 1.78
N HIS A 198 14.76 18.19 2.61
CA HIS A 198 14.45 18.84 3.90
C HIS A 198 14.87 18.03 5.13
N MET A 199 15.35 16.79 4.94
CA MET A 199 15.93 16.02 6.04
C MET A 199 17.44 16.29 6.09
N PRO A 200 18.00 16.76 7.22
CA PRO A 200 19.45 16.82 7.36
C PRO A 200 20.03 15.43 7.12
N GLU A 201 21.20 15.35 6.47
CA GLU A 201 21.93 14.10 6.32
C GLU A 201 22.08 13.45 7.70
N VAL A 202 21.32 12.39 7.93
CA VAL A 202 21.51 11.54 9.10
C VAL A 202 22.71 10.64 8.78
N HIS A 203 23.90 11.25 8.77
CA HIS A 203 25.15 10.53 8.73
C HIS A 203 25.22 9.63 9.98
N GLY A 204 25.06 8.33 9.79
CA GLY A 204 25.54 7.34 10.75
C GLY A 204 24.68 7.07 11.98
N ILE A 205 23.35 7.18 11.93
CA ILE A 205 22.53 6.41 12.89
C ILE A 205 22.58 4.95 12.43
N ARG A 206 23.60 4.22 12.93
CA ARG A 206 23.50 2.75 13.07
C ARG A 206 22.13 2.46 13.67
N PRO A 207 21.40 1.43 13.21
CA PRO A 207 20.11 1.10 13.79
C PRO A 207 20.27 1.06 15.31
N ALA A 208 19.52 1.90 16.02
CA ALA A 208 19.53 1.92 17.49
C ALA A 208 19.00 0.61 18.08
N ASN A 209 18.63 -0.34 17.22
CA ASN A 209 18.12 -1.64 17.58
C ASN A 209 19.09 -2.76 17.17
N PRO A 210 19.71 -3.48 18.12
CA PRO A 210 20.58 -4.64 17.83
C PRO A 210 19.90 -5.76 17.03
N ALA A 211 18.56 -5.78 16.96
CA ALA A 211 17.79 -6.71 16.14
C ALA A 211 18.13 -6.66 14.64
N PHE A 212 18.53 -5.50 14.10
CA PHE A 212 18.90 -5.38 12.68
C PHE A 212 20.24 -6.07 12.36
N ALA A 213 21.21 -5.97 13.28
CA ALA A 213 22.52 -6.62 13.13
C ALA A 213 22.40 -8.15 13.32
N GLU A 214 21.52 -8.58 14.22
CA GLU A 214 21.32 -9.99 14.52
C GLU A 214 20.49 -10.72 13.45
N ALA A 215 19.43 -10.08 12.91
CA ALA A 215 18.62 -10.65 11.82
C ALA A 215 19.42 -10.84 10.53
N ALA A 216 20.32 -9.90 10.19
CA ALA A 216 21.21 -10.01 9.03
C ALA A 216 22.24 -11.15 9.17
N SER A 217 22.59 -11.55 10.40
CA SER A 217 23.60 -12.58 10.68
C SER A 217 23.07 -14.03 10.70
N ARG A 218 21.75 -14.24 10.71
CA ARG A 218 21.11 -15.57 10.86
C ARG A 218 20.58 -16.19 9.56
N LEU A 219 20.78 -15.55 8.41
CA LEU A 219 20.31 -16.04 7.11
C LEU A 219 21.41 -16.85 6.40
N GLU A 220 21.55 -18.13 6.78
CA GLU A 220 22.10 -19.12 5.85
C GLU A 220 21.05 -19.36 4.76
N LEU A 221 21.27 -18.79 3.58
CA LEU A 221 20.52 -19.15 2.38
C LEU A 221 20.75 -20.65 2.10
N PRO A 222 19.71 -21.46 1.84
CA PRO A 222 19.92 -22.83 1.38
C PRO A 222 20.68 -22.78 0.06
N LYS A 223 21.85 -23.43 0.03
CA LYS A 223 22.61 -23.63 -1.21
C LYS A 223 21.72 -24.33 -2.23
N LEU A 224 21.55 -23.71 -3.39
CA LEU A 224 20.93 -24.36 -4.54
C LEU A 224 21.75 -25.60 -4.91
N PRO A 225 21.13 -26.76 -5.19
CA PRO A 225 21.86 -27.92 -5.68
C PRO A 225 22.41 -27.63 -7.09
N ASN A 226 23.63 -28.11 -7.33
CA ASN A 226 24.36 -28.03 -8.60
C ASN A 226 23.58 -28.61 -9.79
#